data_AF-A0A2T7M6K9-F1
#
_entry.id   AF-A0A2T7M6K9-F1
#
_cell.length_a   1.000
_cell.length_b   1.000
_cell.length_c   1.000
_cell.angle_alpha   90.00
_cell.angle_beta   90.00
_cell.angle_gamma   90.00
#
_symmetry.space_group_name_H-M   'P 1'
#
loop_
_entity.id
_entity.type
_entity.pdbx_description
1 polymer ?
#
loop_
_entity_poly.entity_id
_entity_poly.type
_entity_poly.pdbx_seq_one_letter_code
_entity_poly.pdbx_strand_id
1 'polypeptide(L)'
;MSTPSPGTHPVRPALPADDPQETGVPRVIDFGIARAADATGLTGTGLRIGIAEYMAREQAMGLPVTPAADVFALGALAVHVAGGTPPFGPGYVLSPADCEKGLATEPVTGLWFDDLADERPFCVRRSDGREIVIVRLVHAEAEDGPVAVVLSRYTKAG
;
A
#
# COMPACT_ATOMS: atom_id res chain seq x y z
N MET A 1 49.88 28.15 27.27
CA MET A 1 48.62 28.40 26.55
C MET A 1 48.68 27.53 25.29
N SER A 2 47.88 26.50 25.04
CA SER A 2 46.64 26.00 25.65
C SER A 2 46.54 24.50 25.34
N THR A 3 46.05 23.70 26.27
CA THR A 3 45.69 22.29 26.04
C THR A 3 44.35 22.21 25.30
N PRO A 4 44.13 21.27 24.37
CA PRO A 4 42.80 21.06 23.80
C PRO A 4 41.88 20.40 24.83
N SER A 5 40.69 20.96 24.99
CA SER A 5 39.62 20.46 25.85
C SER A 5 38.94 19.26 25.19
N PRO A 6 38.63 18.15 25.91
CA PRO A 6 37.83 17.08 25.34
C PRO A 6 36.38 17.57 25.22
N GLY A 7 35.93 17.79 23.98
CA GLY A 7 34.54 18.08 23.68
C GLY A 7 33.67 16.85 23.95
N THR A 8 32.73 16.97 24.87
CA THR A 8 31.67 15.99 25.08
C THR A 8 30.70 16.05 23.90
N HIS A 9 30.90 15.20 22.89
CA HIS A 9 29.83 14.88 21.96
C HIS A 9 28.83 13.96 22.66
N PRO A 10 27.51 14.23 22.61
CA PRO A 10 26.53 13.28 23.12
C PRO A 10 26.63 11.99 22.29
N VAL A 11 27.07 10.92 22.94
CA VAL A 11 27.03 9.57 22.41
C VAL A 11 25.55 9.26 22.20
N ARG A 12 25.08 9.27 20.94
CA ARG A 12 23.79 8.67 20.61
C ARG A 12 23.89 7.20 21.02
N PRO A 13 22.88 6.62 21.70
CA PRO A 13 22.89 5.19 21.94
C PRO A 13 23.00 4.49 20.57
N ALA A 14 24.09 3.78 20.34
CA ALA A 14 24.12 2.80 19.27
C ALA A 14 23.02 1.78 19.62
N LEU A 15 22.07 1.59 18.71
CA LEU A 15 21.18 0.44 18.75
C LEU A 15 22.09 -0.82 18.87
N PRO A 16 21.73 -1.82 19.69
CA PRO A 16 22.54 -3.03 19.79
C PRO A 16 22.73 -3.61 18.39
N ALA A 17 23.99 -3.80 18.00
CA ALA A 17 24.31 -4.56 16.80
C ALA A 17 23.71 -5.96 16.94
N ASP A 18 23.08 -6.44 15.86
CA ASP A 18 22.51 -7.77 15.76
C ASP A 18 23.52 -8.84 16.24
N ASP A 19 23.09 -9.65 17.22
CA ASP A 19 23.87 -10.79 17.74
C ASP A 19 23.94 -11.90 16.67
N PRO A 20 25.12 -12.34 16.22
CA PRO A 20 25.28 -13.25 15.07
C PRO A 20 24.98 -14.73 15.39
N GLN A 21 24.16 -15.03 16.41
CA GLN A 21 23.64 -16.37 16.66
C GLN A 21 22.18 -16.46 16.14
N GLU A 22 22.02 -16.55 14.82
CA GLU A 22 20.72 -16.81 14.17
C GLU A 22 20.19 -18.21 14.54
N THR A 23 19.49 -18.29 15.67
CA THR A 23 18.44 -19.28 15.82
C THR A 23 17.35 -18.91 14.81
N GLY A 24 16.92 -19.82 13.93
CA GLY A 24 15.83 -19.63 12.96
C GLY A 24 14.44 -19.45 13.59
N VAL A 25 14.38 -18.74 14.71
CA VAL A 25 13.18 -18.40 15.47
C VAL A 25 12.67 -17.07 14.92
N PRO A 26 11.43 -17.04 14.39
CA PRO A 26 10.84 -15.80 13.90
C PRO A 26 10.67 -14.81 15.07
N ARG A 27 11.08 -13.57 14.84
CA ARG A 27 10.97 -12.47 15.80
C ARG A 27 10.00 -11.43 15.24
N VAL A 28 9.09 -10.96 16.08
CA VAL A 28 8.25 -9.80 15.76
C VAL A 28 9.08 -8.54 15.98
N ILE A 29 9.15 -7.70 14.97
CA ILE A 29 9.79 -6.38 15.01
C ILE A 29 8.73 -5.29 14.82
N ASP A 30 9.04 -4.06 15.22
CA ASP A 30 8.22 -2.85 14.96
C ASP A 30 6.85 -2.77 15.66
N PHE A 31 6.79 -3.04 16.98
CA PHE A 31 5.59 -2.79 17.78
C PHE A 31 5.15 -1.31 17.70
N GLY A 32 3.95 -1.06 17.18
CA GLY A 32 3.29 0.24 17.25
C GLY A 32 3.82 1.34 16.32
N ILE A 33 4.86 1.08 15.50
CA ILE A 33 5.37 2.06 14.52
C ILE A 33 4.31 2.40 13.47
N ALA A 34 3.53 1.40 13.04
CA ALA A 34 2.39 1.59 12.14
C ALA A 34 1.32 2.54 12.73
N ARG A 35 1.06 2.47 14.03
CA ARG A 35 0.11 3.37 14.71
C ARG A 35 0.65 4.79 14.86
N ALA A 36 1.97 4.94 15.02
CA ALA A 36 2.60 6.25 15.06
C ALA A 36 2.53 6.96 13.69
N ALA A 37 2.68 6.20 12.60
CA ALA A 37 2.48 6.70 11.23
C ALA A 37 1.03 7.14 10.98
N ASP A 38 0.04 6.40 11.50
CA ASP A 38 -1.38 6.78 11.44
C ASP A 38 -1.72 8.01 12.32
N ALA A 39 -0.99 8.22 13.42
CA ALA A 39 -1.22 9.33 14.35
C ALA A 39 -0.62 10.68 13.87
N THR A 40 0.47 10.64 13.10
CA THR A 40 1.01 11.82 12.41
C THR A 40 0.28 11.98 11.08
N GLY A 41 -0.87 12.66 11.10
CA GLY A 41 -1.68 12.90 9.91
C GLY A 41 -0.87 13.43 8.74
N LEU A 42 -0.63 12.57 7.74
CA LEU A 42 -0.23 13.00 6.41
C LEU A 42 -1.50 13.36 5.66
N THR A 43 -1.90 14.62 5.84
CA THR A 43 -3.00 15.27 5.14
C THR A 43 -2.72 15.30 3.64
N GLY A 44 -3.24 14.32 2.90
CA GLY A 44 -3.16 14.31 1.44
C GLY A 44 -3.61 12.98 0.86
N THR A 45 -4.93 12.83 0.68
CA THR A 45 -5.64 11.67 0.10
C THR A 45 -5.66 10.43 1.02
N GLY A 46 -6.79 9.73 1.08
CA GLY A 46 -7.09 8.65 2.04
C GLY A 46 -6.30 7.35 1.81
N LEU A 47 -4.98 7.46 1.70
CA LEU A 47 -4.03 6.36 1.68
C LEU A 47 -4.02 5.71 3.07
N ARG A 48 -4.68 4.56 3.18
CA ARG A 48 -4.50 3.65 4.31
C ARG A 48 -3.12 3.00 4.16
N ILE A 49 -2.22 3.29 5.09
CA ILE A 49 -0.86 2.73 5.07
C ILE A 49 -0.90 1.31 5.64
N GLY A 50 -0.51 0.33 4.84
CA GLY A 50 -0.34 -1.06 5.24
C GLY A 50 -0.57 -2.03 4.08
N ILE A 51 -0.20 -3.30 4.27
CA ILE A 51 -0.40 -4.36 3.28
C ILE A 51 -1.84 -4.87 3.48
N ALA A 52 -2.74 -4.55 2.55
CA ALA A 52 -4.19 -4.75 2.68
C ALA A 52 -4.58 -6.19 3.01
N GLU A 53 -3.78 -7.14 2.52
CA GLU A 53 -3.89 -8.58 2.69
C GLU A 53 -3.75 -9.04 4.15
N TYR A 54 -3.26 -8.18 5.04
CA TYR A 54 -3.08 -8.44 6.48
C TYR A 54 -3.90 -7.50 7.38
N MET A 55 -4.69 -6.58 6.81
CA MET A 55 -5.49 -5.62 7.58
C MET A 55 -6.76 -6.24 8.14
N ALA A 56 -7.01 -6.03 9.43
CA ALA A 56 -8.28 -6.35 10.06
C ALA A 56 -9.41 -5.45 9.53
N ARG A 57 -10.67 -5.90 9.65
CA ARG A 57 -11.86 -5.17 9.17
C ARG A 57 -11.93 -3.75 9.74
N GLU A 58 -11.65 -3.58 11.03
CA GLU A 58 -11.65 -2.28 11.68
C GLU A 58 -10.58 -1.33 11.12
N GLN A 59 -9.41 -1.84 10.73
CA GLN A 59 -8.37 -1.07 10.04
C GLN A 59 -8.82 -0.69 8.62
N ALA A 60 -9.37 -1.67 7.89
CA ALA A 60 -9.90 -1.48 6.55
C ALA A 60 -11.14 -0.56 6.51
N MET A 61 -11.81 -0.32 7.63
CA MET A 61 -12.94 0.62 7.72
C MET A 61 -12.58 1.94 8.39
N GLY A 62 -11.34 2.11 8.87
CA GLY A 62 -10.94 3.30 9.64
C GLY A 62 -11.69 3.42 10.98
N LEU A 63 -12.14 2.29 11.53
CA LEU A 63 -12.78 2.21 12.84
C LEU A 63 -11.73 2.17 13.96
N PRO A 64 -12.13 2.39 15.23
CA PRO A 64 -11.23 2.24 16.36
C PRO A 64 -10.57 0.85 16.37
N VAL A 65 -9.25 0.83 16.21
CA VAL A 65 -8.51 -0.43 16.06
C VAL A 65 -8.08 -0.95 17.42
N THR A 66 -8.49 -2.18 17.72
CA THR A 66 -8.27 -2.86 19.00
C THR A 66 -7.13 -3.90 18.89
N PRO A 67 -6.69 -4.54 19.99
CA PRO A 67 -5.75 -5.66 19.94
C PRO A 67 -6.21 -6.85 19.08
N ALA A 68 -7.51 -6.94 18.75
CA ALA A 68 -8.01 -7.97 17.84
C ALA A 68 -7.41 -7.85 16.42
N ALA A 69 -6.99 -6.65 16.02
CA ALA A 69 -6.34 -6.44 14.73
C ALA A 69 -4.98 -7.14 14.62
N ASP A 70 -4.21 -7.17 15.72
CA ASP A 70 -2.92 -7.86 15.76
C ASP A 70 -3.12 -9.39 15.69
N VAL A 71 -4.18 -9.91 16.32
CA VAL A 71 -4.57 -11.32 16.23
C VAL A 71 -4.95 -11.69 14.80
N PHE A 72 -5.69 -10.83 14.11
CA PHE A 72 -6.04 -11.02 12.70
C PHE A 72 -4.79 -11.04 11.81
N ALA A 73 -3.91 -10.04 11.95
CA ALA A 73 -2.68 -9.95 11.16
C ALA A 73 -1.75 -11.14 11.39
N LEU A 74 -1.63 -11.62 12.64
CA LEU A 74 -0.89 -12.82 12.98
C LEU A 74 -1.49 -14.08 12.33
N GLY A 75 -2.83 -14.21 12.35
CA GLY A 75 -3.52 -15.30 11.67
C GLY A 75 -3.30 -15.28 10.15
N ALA A 76 -3.35 -14.09 9.55
CA ALA A 76 -3.09 -13.91 8.13
C ALA A 76 -1.65 -14.26 7.75
N LEU A 77 -0.67 -13.86 8.56
CA LEU A 77 0.73 -14.26 8.42
C LEU A 77 0.91 -15.78 8.55
N ALA A 78 0.25 -16.41 9.51
CA ALA A 78 0.33 -17.86 9.68
C ALA A 78 -0.18 -18.62 8.44
N VAL A 79 -1.29 -18.17 7.85
CA VAL A 79 -1.79 -18.72 6.58
C VAL A 79 -0.79 -18.49 5.45
N HIS A 80 -0.23 -17.29 5.34
CA HIS A 80 0.75 -16.97 4.31
C HIS A 80 2.01 -17.84 4.41
N VAL A 81 2.57 -18.00 5.60
CA VAL A 81 3.77 -18.83 5.83
C VAL A 81 3.49 -20.31 5.59
N ALA A 82 2.29 -20.79 5.96
CA ALA A 82 1.92 -22.18 5.74
C ALA A 82 1.60 -22.52 4.28
N GLY A 83 0.98 -21.58 3.54
CA GLY A 83 0.46 -21.79 2.19
C GLY A 83 1.31 -21.19 1.06
N GLY A 84 2.25 -20.30 1.38
CA GLY A 84 3.05 -19.56 0.39
C GLY A 84 2.32 -18.39 -0.29
N THR A 85 1.06 -18.14 0.03
CA THR A 85 0.23 -17.05 -0.51
C THR A 85 -0.63 -16.42 0.58
N PRO A 86 -0.88 -15.10 0.56
CA PRO A 86 -1.70 -14.45 1.58
C PRO A 86 -3.13 -15.01 1.61
N PRO A 87 -3.82 -14.98 2.77
CA PRO A 87 -5.18 -15.51 2.91
C PRO A 87 -6.21 -14.75 2.06
N PHE A 88 -5.97 -13.46 1.87
CA PHE A 88 -6.73 -12.58 1.00
C PHE A 88 -5.75 -12.20 -0.10
N GLY A 89 -5.99 -12.66 -1.33
CA GLY A 89 -5.06 -12.47 -2.44
C GLY A 89 -4.69 -10.99 -2.63
N PRO A 90 -3.58 -10.70 -3.31
CA PRO A 90 -3.25 -9.32 -3.61
C PRO A 90 -4.43 -8.72 -4.35
N GLY A 91 -5.10 -7.73 -3.74
CA GLY A 91 -6.16 -6.99 -4.43
C GLY A 91 -5.56 -6.55 -5.75
N TYR A 92 -6.11 -7.03 -6.88
CA TYR A 92 -5.46 -6.97 -8.19
C TYR A 92 -4.83 -5.58 -8.42
N VAL A 93 -3.50 -5.52 -8.40
CA VAL A 93 -2.75 -4.28 -8.62
C VAL A 93 -2.43 -4.21 -10.10
N LEU A 94 -3.23 -3.45 -10.83
CA LEU A 94 -2.96 -3.14 -12.24
C LEU A 94 -1.72 -2.25 -12.33
N SER A 95 -0.64 -2.76 -12.96
CA SER A 95 0.61 -2.01 -13.13
C SER A 95 0.65 -1.24 -14.45
N PRO A 96 1.55 -0.24 -14.62
CA PRO A 96 1.76 0.42 -15.91
C PRO A 96 2.15 -0.56 -17.03
N ALA A 97 2.91 -1.62 -16.72
CA ALA A 97 3.29 -2.62 -17.71
C ALA A 97 2.09 -3.47 -18.17
N ASP A 98 1.20 -3.83 -17.24
CA ASP A 98 -0.06 -4.52 -17.57
C ASP A 98 -0.95 -3.62 -18.43
N CYS A 99 -1.00 -2.33 -18.10
CA CYS A 99 -1.69 -1.33 -18.92
C CYS A 99 -1.13 -1.25 -20.33
N GLU A 100 0.20 -1.14 -20.49
CA GLU A 100 0.83 -1.10 -21.81
C GLU A 100 0.46 -2.32 -22.64
N LYS A 101 0.55 -3.50 -22.03
CA LYS A 101 0.20 -4.77 -22.67
C LYS A 101 -1.27 -4.79 -23.10
N GLY A 102 -2.21 -4.52 -22.18
CA GLY A 102 -3.65 -4.57 -22.47
C GLY A 102 -4.09 -3.55 -23.52
N LEU A 103 -3.60 -2.30 -23.41
CA LEU A 103 -3.89 -1.21 -24.37
C LEU A 103 -3.29 -1.45 -25.76
N ALA A 104 -2.29 -2.33 -25.88
CA ALA A 104 -1.70 -2.71 -27.15
C ALA A 104 -2.41 -3.92 -27.79
N THR A 105 -2.96 -4.82 -27.00
CA THR A 105 -3.60 -6.05 -27.50
C THR A 105 -5.08 -5.87 -27.82
N GLU A 106 -5.85 -5.30 -26.89
CA GLU A 106 -7.32 -5.25 -26.98
C GLU A 106 -7.85 -3.92 -26.44
N PRO A 107 -7.62 -2.79 -27.14
CA PRO A 107 -8.11 -1.50 -26.70
C PRO A 107 -9.63 -1.41 -26.86
N VAL A 108 -10.32 -1.08 -25.77
CA VAL A 108 -11.73 -0.68 -25.81
C VAL A 108 -11.84 0.85 -25.83
N THR A 109 -12.82 1.38 -26.56
CA THR A 109 -13.07 2.82 -26.68
C THR A 109 -14.19 3.32 -25.77
N GLY A 110 -14.87 2.41 -25.07
CA GLY A 110 -15.88 2.68 -24.08
C GLY A 110 -15.95 1.54 -23.06
N LEU A 111 -16.34 1.87 -21.83
CA LEU A 111 -16.53 0.93 -20.73
C LEU A 111 -17.91 1.20 -20.14
N TRP A 112 -18.72 0.16 -19.94
CA TRP A 112 -20.00 0.29 -19.26
C TRP A 112 -19.76 0.24 -17.74
N PHE A 113 -20.54 1.01 -16.97
CA PHE A 113 -20.36 1.05 -15.51
C PHE A 113 -20.55 -0.31 -14.84
N ASP A 114 -21.45 -1.15 -15.38
CA ASP A 114 -21.67 -2.51 -14.88
C ASP A 114 -20.41 -3.39 -15.06
N ASP A 115 -19.56 -3.12 -16.05
CA ASP A 115 -18.28 -3.82 -16.25
C ASP A 115 -17.21 -3.36 -15.24
N LEU A 116 -17.41 -2.20 -14.59
CA LEU A 116 -16.49 -1.57 -13.63
C LEU A 116 -16.88 -1.80 -12.15
N ALA A 117 -18.03 -2.42 -11.90
CA ALA A 117 -18.64 -2.54 -10.57
C ALA A 117 -17.79 -3.32 -9.54
N ASP A 118 -16.82 -4.12 -9.99
CA ASP A 118 -15.94 -4.91 -9.14
C ASP A 118 -14.73 -4.14 -8.56
N GLU A 119 -14.79 -2.80 -8.50
CA GLU A 119 -13.64 -1.91 -8.15
C GLU A 119 -12.38 -2.13 -9.02
N ARG A 120 -12.53 -2.79 -10.18
CA ARG A 120 -11.41 -3.11 -11.07
C ARG A 120 -10.85 -1.81 -11.67
N PRO A 121 -9.56 -1.50 -11.45
CA PRO A 121 -8.95 -0.37 -12.13
C PRO A 121 -8.90 -0.63 -13.64
N PHE A 122 -8.91 0.43 -14.44
CA PHE A 122 -8.72 0.38 -15.88
C PHE A 122 -7.70 1.43 -16.35
N CYS A 123 -7.14 1.20 -17.53
CA CYS A 123 -6.08 2.02 -18.08
C CYS A 123 -6.60 2.94 -19.18
N VAL A 124 -6.18 4.20 -19.15
CA VAL A 124 -6.40 5.16 -20.23
C VAL A 124 -5.03 5.60 -20.74
N ARG A 125 -4.82 5.50 -22.06
CA ARG A 125 -3.65 6.07 -22.71
C ARG A 125 -3.99 7.44 -23.27
N ARG A 126 -3.17 8.44 -22.96
CA ARG A 126 -3.28 9.75 -23.60
C ARG A 126 -3.07 9.60 -25.11
N SER A 127 -3.72 10.44 -25.91
CA SER A 127 -3.70 10.36 -27.38
C SER A 127 -2.29 10.44 -28.00
N ASP A 128 -1.35 11.12 -27.34
CA ASP A 128 0.05 11.20 -27.78
C ASP A 128 0.92 10.01 -27.33
N GLY A 129 0.35 9.06 -26.60
CA GLY A 129 1.02 7.84 -26.13
C GLY A 129 2.07 8.06 -25.04
N ARG A 130 2.24 9.29 -24.54
CA ARG A 130 3.32 9.63 -23.58
C ARG A 130 2.93 9.38 -22.12
N GLU A 131 1.65 9.18 -21.86
CA GLU A 131 1.09 9.07 -20.53
C GLU A 131 0.07 7.94 -20.47
N ILE A 132 0.18 7.15 -19.39
CA ILE A 132 -0.81 6.16 -18.98
C ILE A 132 -1.42 6.64 -17.68
N VAL A 133 -2.74 6.59 -17.60
CA VAL A 133 -3.50 6.89 -16.40
C VAL A 133 -4.21 5.62 -15.96
N ILE A 134 -3.96 5.20 -14.74
CA ILE A 134 -4.71 4.13 -14.08
C ILE A 134 -5.85 4.79 -13.33
N VAL A 135 -7.08 4.47 -13.74
CA VAL A 135 -8.32 4.97 -13.16
C VAL A 135 -8.88 3.90 -12.24
N ARG A 136 -9.11 4.24 -10.97
CA ARG A 136 -9.83 3.40 -10.03
C ARG A 136 -11.13 4.08 -9.67
N LEU A 137 -12.24 3.37 -9.88
CA LEU A 137 -13.54 3.80 -9.38
C LEU A 137 -13.56 3.67 -7.85
N VAL A 138 -13.90 4.76 -7.16
CA VAL A 138 -14.07 4.77 -5.70
C VAL A 138 -15.55 4.71 -5.33
N HIS A 139 -16.37 5.43 -6.09
CA HIS A 139 -17.81 5.46 -5.89
C HIS A 139 -18.49 5.90 -7.19
N ALA A 140 -19.62 5.28 -7.52
CA ALA A 140 -20.56 5.76 -8.53
C ALA A 140 -21.95 5.73 -7.90
N GLU A 141 -22.65 6.85 -7.97
CA GLU A 141 -24.09 6.86 -7.68
C GLU A 141 -24.86 6.20 -8.83
N ALA A 142 -26.06 5.69 -8.53
CA ALA A 142 -26.93 5.09 -9.54
C ALA A 142 -27.36 6.12 -10.60
N GLU A 143 -27.74 5.63 -11.78
CA GLU A 143 -28.20 6.44 -12.91
C GLU A 143 -27.12 7.44 -13.38
N ASP A 144 -27.49 8.69 -13.70
CA ASP A 144 -26.58 9.76 -14.13
C ASP A 144 -25.93 10.52 -12.95
N GLY A 145 -25.77 9.83 -11.82
CA GLY A 145 -25.22 10.40 -10.59
C GLY A 145 -23.71 10.69 -10.66
N PRO A 146 -23.17 11.42 -9.68
CA PRO A 146 -21.74 11.72 -9.63
C PRO A 146 -20.87 10.47 -9.47
N VAL A 147 -19.68 10.53 -10.05
CA VAL A 147 -18.67 9.47 -9.98
C VAL A 147 -17.40 10.02 -9.35
N ALA A 148 -16.91 9.35 -8.32
CA ALA A 148 -15.62 9.63 -7.69
C ALA A 148 -14.58 8.59 -8.16
N VAL A 149 -13.47 9.08 -8.73
CA VAL A 149 -12.35 8.24 -9.18
C VAL A 149 -11.04 8.71 -8.58
N VAL A 150 -10.10 7.76 -8.42
CA VAL A 150 -8.69 8.04 -8.15
C VAL A 150 -7.90 7.84 -9.43
N LEU A 151 -7.02 8.79 -9.74
CA LEU A 151 -6.18 8.77 -10.94
C LEU A 151 -4.72 8.66 -10.54
N SER A 152 -4.04 7.62 -11.03
CA SER A 152 -2.58 7.48 -10.93
C SER A 152 -1.97 7.70 -12.31
N ARG A 153 -1.10 8.69 -12.45
CA ARG A 153 -0.53 9.10 -13.74
C ARG A 153 0.91 8.65 -13.87
N TYR A 154 1.25 8.07 -15.02
CA TYR A 154 2.58 7.56 -15.33
C TYR A 154 3.02 8.10 -16.68
N THR A 155 4.11 8.86 -16.68
CA THR A 155 4.76 9.33 -17.90
C THR A 155 5.86 8.38 -18.32
N LYS A 156 5.93 8.08 -19.61
CA LYS A 156 7.03 7.26 -20.16
C LYS A 156 8.32 8.08 -20.07
N ALA A 157 9.34 7.52 -19.40
CA ALA A 157 10.69 8.08 -19.47
C ALA A 157 11.18 7.97 -20.91
N GLY A 158 11.68 9.09 -21.45
CA GLY A 158 12.20 9.18 -22.81
C GLY A 158 13.54 8.49 -22.99
#